data_AF-A0A0W0FIP5-F1
#
_entry.id   AF-A0A0W0FIP5-F1
#
_cell.length_a   1.000
_cell.length_b   1.000
_cell.length_c   1.000
_cell.angle_alpha   90.00
_cell.angle_beta   90.00
_cell.angle_gamma   90.00
#
_symmetry.space_group_name_H-M   'P 1'
#
loop_
_entity.id
_entity.type
_entity.pdbx_description
1 polymer ?
#
loop_
_entity_poly.entity_id
_entity_poly.type
_entity_poly.pdbx_seq_one_letter_code
_entity_poly.pdbx_strand_id
1 'polypeptide(L)'
;MADSEAARYLPPGWTEERLANATEADYESLTDEEFSRLQNRWKVLALAMFDNDRPRSPTPAAFVEAIRAEHLVGEEWGFVVMRTVYDDDEADNRWKEFQQRWEESIERQMDPSHGVGIEEVRDFFRVWWIQDREALNGAGMDAVRDYFNQLPEVPRGLDHDMCLAVNEASLGSVLKDTTSLESRRTRFVYAVDTEYETHEEPEHRGYFRVSMDALLEDLFPILLTRRQAPEELEPANEEEVWAGWGA
;
A
#
# COMPACT_ATOMS: atom_id res chain seq x y z
N MET A 1 -9.37 34.20 4.70
CA MET A 1 -9.52 35.46 5.48
C MET A 1 -10.74 35.46 6.42
N ALA A 2 -11.77 34.64 6.21
CA ALA A 2 -12.94 34.55 7.11
C ALA A 2 -12.68 33.76 8.41
N ASP A 3 -11.70 32.85 8.45
CA ASP A 3 -11.46 31.97 9.62
C ASP A 3 -10.98 32.68 10.90
N SER A 4 -10.30 33.83 10.77
CA SER A 4 -9.72 34.52 11.94
C SER A 4 -10.77 35.25 12.80
N GLU A 5 -11.90 35.65 12.20
CA GLU A 5 -12.96 36.38 12.91
C GLU A 5 -13.84 35.42 13.74
N ALA A 6 -14.16 34.25 13.17
CA ALA A 6 -14.89 33.20 13.89
C ALA A 6 -14.08 32.65 15.08
N ALA A 7 -12.76 32.48 14.93
CA ALA A 7 -11.89 32.00 16.00
C ALA A 7 -11.79 32.95 17.22
N ARG A 8 -12.16 34.23 17.05
CA ARG A 8 -12.04 35.29 18.07
C ARG A 8 -13.37 35.75 18.65
N TYR A 9 -14.49 35.18 18.21
CA TYR A 9 -15.81 35.59 18.66
C TYR A 9 -16.03 35.33 20.16
N LEU A 10 -16.50 36.33 20.90
CA LEU A 10 -17.00 36.19 22.26
C LEU A 10 -18.42 36.78 22.33
N PRO A 11 -19.35 36.17 23.09
CA PRO A 11 -20.63 36.80 23.37
C PRO A 11 -20.44 38.17 24.04
N PRO A 12 -21.36 39.13 23.83
CA PRO A 12 -21.29 40.44 24.46
C PRO A 12 -21.12 40.36 25.99
N GLY A 13 -20.09 41.02 26.51
CA GLY A 13 -19.79 41.02 27.95
C GLY A 13 -19.10 39.75 28.47
N TRP A 14 -18.72 38.82 27.60
CA TRP A 14 -17.88 37.69 27.95
C TRP A 14 -16.39 38.03 27.74
N THR A 15 -15.57 37.50 28.64
CA THR A 15 -14.10 37.49 28.51
C THR A 15 -13.64 36.06 28.22
N GLU A 16 -12.41 35.89 27.74
CA GLU A 16 -11.79 34.56 27.57
C GLU A 16 -11.78 33.76 28.90
N GLU A 17 -11.52 34.45 30.02
CA GLU A 17 -11.56 33.86 31.36
C GLU A 17 -12.98 33.42 31.75
N ARG A 18 -14.01 34.19 31.38
CA ARG A 18 -15.40 33.79 31.60
C ARG A 18 -15.77 32.59 30.75
N LEU A 19 -15.37 32.56 29.48
CA LEU A 19 -15.61 31.42 28.60
C LEU A 19 -14.95 30.14 29.12
N ALA A 20 -13.73 30.23 29.65
CA ALA A 20 -13.00 29.09 30.21
C ALA A 20 -13.65 28.51 31.48
N ASN A 21 -14.43 29.31 32.21
CA ASN A 21 -15.09 28.94 33.47
C ASN A 21 -16.63 28.93 33.36
N ALA A 22 -17.18 29.04 32.15
CA ALA A 22 -18.61 29.16 31.94
C ALA A 22 -19.34 27.87 32.33
N THR A 23 -20.47 28.04 33.02
CA THR A 23 -21.34 26.94 33.45
C THR A 23 -22.47 26.71 32.46
N GLU A 24 -23.20 25.59 32.60
CA GLU A 24 -24.37 25.28 31.77
C GLU A 24 -25.40 26.43 31.75
N ALA A 25 -25.65 27.04 32.91
CA ALA A 25 -26.54 28.19 33.04
C ALA A 25 -26.05 29.45 32.30
N ASP A 26 -24.74 29.63 32.14
CA ASP A 26 -24.21 30.75 31.34
C ASP A 26 -24.52 30.53 29.86
N TYR A 27 -24.46 29.29 29.36
CA TYR A 27 -24.79 28.98 27.96
C TYR A 27 -26.30 29.09 27.70
N GLU A 28 -27.13 28.70 28.65
CA GLU A 28 -28.60 28.85 28.57
C GLU A 28 -29.05 30.33 28.55
N SER A 29 -28.20 31.25 29.03
CA SER A 29 -28.49 32.69 29.01
C SER A 29 -28.18 33.37 27.67
N LEU A 30 -27.53 32.66 26.74
CA LEU A 30 -27.21 33.16 25.40
C LEU A 30 -28.42 33.07 24.48
N THR A 31 -28.53 34.01 23.54
CA THR A 31 -29.46 33.85 22.41
C THR A 31 -28.99 32.74 21.47
N ASP A 32 -29.92 32.16 20.69
CA ASP A 32 -29.61 31.11 19.71
C ASP A 32 -28.54 31.55 18.69
N GLU A 33 -28.53 32.84 18.33
CA GLU A 33 -27.53 33.41 17.42
C GLU A 33 -26.14 33.48 18.07
N GLU A 34 -26.06 33.94 19.33
CA GLU A 34 -24.81 34.01 20.07
C GLU A 34 -24.24 32.61 20.35
N PHE A 35 -25.10 31.66 20.71
CA PHE A 35 -24.73 30.27 20.91
C PHE A 35 -24.23 29.64 19.61
N SER A 36 -24.90 29.87 18.48
CA SER A 36 -24.48 29.37 17.17
C SER A 36 -23.10 29.90 16.75
N ARG A 37 -22.82 31.18 17.01
CA ARG A 37 -21.51 31.79 16.71
C ARG A 37 -20.41 31.25 17.64
N LEU A 38 -20.74 30.99 18.91
CA LEU A 38 -19.81 30.37 19.86
C LEU A 38 -19.51 28.90 19.48
N GLN A 39 -20.51 28.14 19.06
CA GLN A 39 -20.30 26.79 18.51
C GLN A 39 -19.42 26.81 17.26
N ASN A 40 -19.61 27.79 16.37
CA ASN A 40 -18.77 27.93 15.18
C ASN A 40 -17.32 28.25 15.57
N ARG A 41 -17.11 29.11 16.58
CA ARG A 41 -15.77 29.35 17.15
C ARG A 41 -15.13 28.05 17.65
N TRP A 42 -15.86 27.23 18.41
CA TRP A 42 -15.32 25.95 18.88
C TRP A 42 -15.01 24.98 17.74
N LYS A 43 -15.84 24.94 16.69
CA LYS A 43 -15.54 24.14 15.50
C LYS A 43 -14.26 24.60 14.82
N VAL A 44 -14.08 25.91 14.63
CA VAL A 44 -12.86 26.47 14.02
C VAL A 44 -11.64 26.23 14.90
N LEU A 45 -11.75 26.40 16.22
CA LEU A 45 -10.66 26.11 17.15
C LEU A 45 -10.34 24.60 17.23
N ALA A 46 -11.36 23.74 17.20
CA ALA A 46 -11.17 22.29 17.16
C ALA A 46 -10.48 21.88 15.86
N LEU A 47 -10.92 22.39 14.71
CA LEU A 47 -10.26 22.20 13.41
C LEU A 47 -8.81 22.66 13.45
N ALA A 48 -8.52 23.83 14.03
CA ALA A 48 -7.16 24.33 14.20
C ALA A 48 -6.32 23.54 15.23
N MET A 49 -6.96 22.87 16.20
CA MET A 49 -6.32 21.93 17.14
C MET A 49 -6.04 20.57 16.51
N PHE A 50 -6.84 20.12 15.53
CA PHE A 50 -6.54 18.94 14.73
C PHE A 50 -5.43 19.20 13.70
N ASP A 51 -5.16 20.47 13.37
CA ASP A 51 -4.12 20.91 12.44
C ASP A 51 -2.78 21.28 13.10
N ASN A 52 -2.66 21.23 14.44
CA ASN A 52 -1.41 21.55 15.16
C ASN A 52 -0.99 20.45 16.17
N ASP A 53 0.13 19.79 15.87
CA ASP A 53 1.19 19.41 16.81
C ASP A 53 0.81 18.65 18.11
N ARG A 54 0.04 17.56 17.99
CA ARG A 54 0.45 16.37 18.76
C ARG A 54 1.54 15.70 17.94
N PRO A 55 2.74 15.41 18.50
CA PRO A 55 3.64 14.50 17.83
C PRO A 55 2.86 13.21 17.65
N ARG A 56 2.46 12.91 16.40
CA ARG A 56 1.97 11.57 16.06
C ARG A 56 3.09 10.67 16.54
N SER A 57 2.80 9.80 17.50
CA SER A 57 3.75 8.74 17.85
C SER A 57 4.17 8.13 16.52
N PRO A 58 5.47 8.07 16.22
CA PRO A 58 5.92 7.73 14.88
C PRO A 58 5.25 6.43 14.45
N THR A 59 4.41 6.50 13.41
CA THR A 59 3.65 5.35 12.92
C THR A 59 4.65 4.42 12.24
N PRO A 60 4.68 3.13 12.59
CA PRO A 60 5.46 2.15 11.83
C PRO A 60 5.00 2.13 10.37
N ALA A 61 5.91 1.81 9.45
CA ALA A 61 5.47 1.50 8.08
C ALA A 61 4.54 0.27 8.10
N ALA A 62 3.57 0.21 7.19
CA ALA A 62 2.54 -0.83 7.21
C ALA A 62 3.12 -2.26 7.17
N PHE A 63 4.14 -2.50 6.32
CA PHE A 63 4.83 -3.78 6.28
C PHE A 63 5.62 -4.09 7.56
N VAL A 64 6.18 -3.08 8.23
CA VAL A 64 6.87 -3.25 9.53
C VAL A 64 5.87 -3.71 10.59
N GLU A 65 4.67 -3.10 10.61
CA GLU A 65 3.60 -3.51 11.51
C GLU A 65 3.16 -4.96 11.24
N ALA A 66 2.99 -5.33 9.97
CA ALA A 66 2.64 -6.70 9.57
C ALA A 66 3.72 -7.72 9.98
N ILE A 67 5.00 -7.43 9.73
CA ILE A 67 6.13 -8.29 10.14
C ILE A 67 6.15 -8.51 11.65
N ARG A 68 5.90 -7.46 12.42
CA ARG A 68 5.83 -7.56 13.89
C ARG A 68 4.62 -8.37 14.35
N ALA A 69 3.47 -8.19 13.72
CA ALA A 69 2.25 -8.92 14.03
C ALA A 69 2.40 -10.43 13.78
N GLU A 70 3.09 -10.81 12.69
CA GLU A 70 3.33 -12.21 12.33
C GLU A 70 4.59 -12.82 12.96
N HIS A 71 5.27 -12.06 13.83
CA HIS A 71 6.49 -12.47 14.53
C HIS A 71 7.67 -12.85 13.59
N LEU A 72 7.81 -12.15 12.46
CA LEU A 72 8.86 -12.39 11.46
C LEU A 72 10.07 -11.46 11.61
N VAL A 73 10.19 -10.72 12.72
CA VAL A 73 11.36 -9.86 12.96
C VAL A 73 12.62 -10.72 13.06
N GLY A 74 13.57 -10.48 12.16
CA GLY A 74 14.80 -11.26 12.06
C GLY A 74 14.72 -12.49 11.16
N GLU A 75 13.58 -12.72 10.50
CA GLU A 75 13.38 -13.77 9.50
C GLU A 75 13.34 -13.19 8.09
N GLU A 76 13.69 -13.99 7.08
CA GLU A 76 13.61 -13.56 5.68
C GLU A 76 12.15 -13.31 5.26
N TRP A 77 11.94 -12.21 4.54
CA TRP A 77 10.62 -11.80 4.08
C TRP A 77 10.69 -11.10 2.72
N GLY A 78 9.58 -11.02 2.00
CA GLY A 78 9.49 -10.34 0.71
C GLY A 78 8.62 -11.10 -0.27
N PHE A 79 9.11 -11.31 -1.50
CA PHE A 79 8.32 -11.89 -2.58
C PHE A 79 9.04 -12.98 -3.36
N VAL A 80 8.27 -13.95 -3.85
CA VAL A 80 8.69 -14.85 -4.95
C VAL A 80 8.26 -14.22 -6.27
N VAL A 81 9.22 -14.01 -7.18
CA VAL A 81 8.97 -13.39 -8.48
C VAL A 81 9.44 -14.30 -9.60
N MET A 82 8.53 -14.68 -10.48
CA MET A 82 8.76 -15.59 -11.60
C MET A 82 8.88 -14.85 -12.92
N ARG A 83 9.96 -15.11 -13.65
CA ARG A 83 10.16 -14.60 -15.02
C ARG A 83 9.55 -15.57 -16.02
N THR A 84 8.68 -15.07 -16.91
CA THR A 84 8.09 -15.87 -18.01
C THR A 84 8.55 -15.45 -19.41
N VAL A 85 9.43 -14.45 -19.53
CA VAL A 85 9.89 -13.90 -20.82
C VAL A 85 11.34 -14.25 -21.13
N TYR A 86 11.57 -15.04 -22.18
CA TYR A 86 12.92 -15.40 -22.64
C TYR A 86 13.07 -15.38 -24.18
N ASP A 87 12.10 -14.82 -24.90
CA ASP A 87 11.90 -15.07 -26.33
C ASP A 87 12.89 -14.36 -27.29
N ASP A 88 13.78 -13.49 -26.79
CA ASP A 88 14.76 -12.79 -27.63
C ASP A 88 16.15 -12.69 -27.01
N ASP A 89 17.13 -12.38 -27.86
CA ASP A 89 18.54 -12.23 -27.49
C ASP A 89 18.78 -11.03 -26.54
N GLU A 90 17.82 -10.11 -26.44
CA GLU A 90 17.85 -8.95 -25.55
C GLU A 90 17.12 -9.21 -24.21
N ALA A 91 16.43 -10.35 -24.06
CA ALA A 91 15.51 -10.60 -22.95
C ALA A 91 16.25 -10.58 -21.62
N ASP A 92 17.50 -11.06 -21.60
CA ASP A 92 18.34 -11.03 -20.40
C ASP A 92 18.81 -9.62 -20.04
N ASN A 93 18.99 -8.71 -21.01
CA ASN A 93 19.31 -7.31 -20.74
C ASN A 93 18.07 -6.56 -20.23
N ARG A 94 16.93 -6.74 -20.91
CA ARG A 94 15.63 -6.20 -20.48
C ARG A 94 15.25 -6.68 -19.08
N TRP A 95 15.52 -7.94 -18.78
CA TRP A 95 15.31 -8.51 -17.45
C TRP A 95 16.19 -7.88 -16.37
N LYS A 96 17.49 -7.68 -16.63
CA LYS A 96 18.37 -6.97 -15.69
C LYS A 96 17.90 -5.53 -15.44
N GLU A 97 17.48 -4.85 -16.50
CA GLU A 97 16.95 -3.49 -16.39
C GLU A 97 15.62 -3.45 -15.60
N PHE A 98 14.80 -4.49 -15.73
CA PHE A 98 13.60 -4.67 -14.92
C PHE A 98 13.95 -4.87 -13.44
N GLN A 99 14.91 -5.76 -13.13
CA GLN A 99 15.36 -6.00 -11.75
C GLN A 99 15.92 -4.72 -11.12
N GLN A 100 16.67 -3.92 -11.87
CA GLN A 100 17.15 -2.62 -11.40
C GLN A 100 15.98 -1.67 -11.08
N ARG A 101 14.98 -1.54 -11.98
CA ARG A 101 13.80 -0.68 -11.72
C ARG A 101 12.96 -1.20 -10.55
N TRP A 102 12.92 -2.51 -10.35
CA TRP A 102 12.31 -3.13 -9.19
C TRP A 102 12.99 -2.72 -7.89
N GLU A 103 14.31 -2.89 -7.81
CA GLU A 103 15.10 -2.49 -6.65
C GLU A 103 14.92 -1.01 -6.33
N GLU A 104 14.96 -0.13 -7.34
CA GLU A 104 14.70 1.31 -7.18
C GLU A 104 13.29 1.62 -6.67
N SER A 105 12.29 0.78 -7.01
CA SER A 105 10.90 0.95 -6.55
C SER A 105 10.71 0.50 -5.12
N ILE A 106 11.32 -0.64 -4.75
CA ILE A 106 11.31 -1.17 -3.40
C ILE A 106 12.06 -0.23 -2.44
N GLU A 107 13.24 0.24 -2.84
CA GLU A 107 14.05 1.15 -2.04
C GLU A 107 13.29 2.46 -1.73
N ARG A 108 12.49 2.96 -2.68
CA ARG A 108 11.62 4.12 -2.46
C ARG A 108 10.57 3.86 -1.38
N GLN A 109 9.92 2.70 -1.43
CA GLN A 109 8.92 2.29 -0.42
C GLN A 109 9.55 1.98 0.95
N MET A 110 10.87 1.75 1.00
CA MET A 110 11.64 1.63 2.23
C MET A 110 12.18 2.98 2.76
N ASP A 111 11.81 4.11 2.15
CA ASP A 111 12.22 5.42 2.67
C ASP A 111 11.57 5.70 4.03
N PRO A 112 12.30 6.26 5.01
CA PRO A 112 11.77 6.58 6.34
C PRO A 112 10.54 7.51 6.34
N SER A 113 10.25 8.21 5.25
CA SER A 113 9.00 8.97 5.09
C SER A 113 7.74 8.09 5.06
N HIS A 114 7.87 6.80 4.77
CA HIS A 114 6.78 5.82 4.80
C HIS A 114 6.50 5.25 6.21
N GLY A 115 7.34 5.58 7.20
CA GLY A 115 7.12 5.21 8.59
C GLY A 115 8.40 4.78 9.30
N VAL A 116 8.28 4.46 10.59
CA VAL A 116 9.43 4.04 11.40
C VAL A 116 9.60 2.52 11.46
N GLY A 117 10.80 2.08 11.88
CA GLY A 117 11.12 0.67 12.08
C GLY A 117 11.55 -0.07 10.81
N ILE A 118 11.66 0.63 9.67
CA ILE A 118 12.11 0.01 8.41
C ILE A 118 13.51 -0.60 8.55
N GLU A 119 14.44 0.12 9.20
CA GLU A 119 15.81 -0.36 9.44
C GLU A 119 15.89 -1.68 10.23
N GLU A 120 14.87 -2.02 11.02
CA GLU A 120 14.83 -3.28 11.78
C GLU A 120 14.62 -4.49 10.88
N VAL A 121 13.85 -4.32 9.81
CA VAL A 121 13.41 -5.41 8.93
C VAL A 121 14.16 -5.42 7.60
N ARG A 122 14.75 -4.29 7.21
CA ARG A 122 15.39 -4.06 5.91
C ARG A 122 16.39 -5.13 5.50
N ASP A 123 17.30 -5.50 6.40
CA ASP A 123 18.39 -6.47 6.11
C ASP A 123 17.88 -7.89 5.79
N PHE A 124 16.63 -8.17 6.14
CA PHE A 124 15.99 -9.47 5.92
C PHE A 124 15.09 -9.51 4.68
N PHE A 125 14.92 -8.38 3.98
CA PHE A 125 14.16 -8.36 2.74
C PHE A 125 14.85 -9.18 1.64
N ARG A 126 14.09 -10.04 0.98
CA ARG A 126 14.54 -10.90 -0.12
C ARG A 126 13.52 -10.89 -1.26
N VAL A 127 14.04 -10.90 -2.47
CA VAL A 127 13.26 -11.22 -3.67
C VAL A 127 13.80 -12.53 -4.21
N TRP A 128 12.96 -13.56 -4.22
CA TRP A 128 13.34 -14.85 -4.77
C TRP A 128 13.00 -14.90 -6.26
N TRP A 129 14.02 -14.63 -7.08
CA TRP A 129 13.90 -14.61 -8.53
C TRP A 129 13.94 -16.04 -9.11
N ILE A 130 12.79 -16.53 -9.57
CA ILE A 130 12.68 -17.81 -10.25
C ILE A 130 12.84 -17.59 -11.76
N GLN A 131 13.87 -18.21 -12.33
CA GLN A 131 14.28 -18.03 -13.72
C GLN A 131 14.47 -19.37 -14.45
N ASP A 132 13.46 -20.24 -14.37
CA ASP A 132 13.46 -21.53 -15.06
C ASP A 132 12.96 -21.37 -16.51
N ARG A 133 13.90 -21.18 -17.44
CA ARG A 133 13.58 -20.99 -18.86
C ARG A 133 12.83 -22.18 -19.47
N GLU A 134 13.12 -23.41 -19.03
CA GLU A 134 12.52 -24.60 -19.63
C GLU A 134 11.05 -24.73 -19.24
N ALA A 135 10.71 -24.41 -17.99
CA ALA A 135 9.35 -24.51 -17.48
C ALA A 135 8.51 -23.23 -17.73
N LEU A 136 9.13 -22.05 -17.67
CA LEU A 136 8.40 -20.78 -17.58
C LEU A 136 8.41 -19.94 -18.87
N ASN A 137 9.16 -20.29 -19.91
CA ASN A 137 9.18 -19.45 -21.11
C ASN A 137 7.83 -19.43 -21.83
N GLY A 138 7.23 -18.24 -21.94
CA GLY A 138 5.90 -18.05 -22.50
C GLY A 138 4.78 -18.64 -21.64
N ALA A 139 5.06 -19.01 -20.39
CA ALA A 139 4.07 -19.62 -19.51
C ALA A 139 2.94 -18.64 -19.17
N GLY A 140 1.70 -19.16 -19.19
CA GLY A 140 0.53 -18.47 -18.66
C GLY A 140 0.46 -18.53 -17.13
N MET A 141 -0.46 -17.79 -16.53
CA MET A 141 -0.55 -17.66 -15.06
C MET A 141 -0.91 -18.99 -14.37
N ASP A 142 -1.68 -19.86 -15.01
CA ASP A 142 -1.96 -21.20 -14.47
C ASP A 142 -0.68 -22.04 -14.34
N ALA A 143 0.21 -21.98 -15.34
CA ALA A 143 1.49 -22.69 -15.28
C ALA A 143 2.46 -22.06 -14.26
N VAL A 144 2.41 -20.75 -14.05
CA VAL A 144 3.16 -20.08 -12.97
C VAL A 144 2.67 -20.57 -11.61
N ARG A 145 1.35 -20.62 -11.39
CA ARG A 145 0.73 -21.15 -10.17
C ARG A 145 1.17 -22.59 -9.91
N ASP A 146 1.02 -23.45 -10.92
CA ASP A 146 1.41 -24.86 -10.83
C ASP A 146 2.89 -25.02 -10.50
N TYR A 147 3.75 -24.15 -11.05
CA TYR A 147 5.18 -24.15 -10.77
C TYR A 147 5.48 -23.71 -9.33
N PHE A 148 4.80 -22.67 -8.84
CA PHE A 148 4.94 -22.21 -7.45
C PHE A 148 4.62 -23.32 -6.46
N ASN A 149 3.50 -24.02 -6.67
CA ASN A 149 3.05 -25.12 -5.82
C ASN A 149 3.98 -26.35 -5.85
N GLN A 150 4.93 -26.39 -6.79
CA GLN A 150 5.96 -27.43 -6.90
C GLN A 150 7.33 -26.98 -6.36
N LEU A 151 7.48 -25.73 -5.96
CA LEU A 151 8.72 -25.25 -5.38
C LEU A 151 9.04 -26.03 -4.10
N PRO A 152 10.34 -26.24 -3.80
CA PRO A 152 10.75 -26.76 -2.51
C PRO A 152 10.37 -25.77 -1.40
N GLU A 153 10.52 -26.20 -0.14
CA GLU A 153 10.21 -25.43 1.07
C GLU A 153 10.56 -23.93 0.92
N VAL A 154 9.50 -23.11 0.84
CA VAL A 154 9.60 -21.66 0.72
C VAL A 154 9.71 -21.06 2.12
N PRO A 155 10.64 -20.11 2.38
CA PRO A 155 10.72 -19.44 3.68
C PRO A 155 9.37 -18.80 4.04
N ARG A 156 8.97 -18.89 5.31
CA ARG A 156 7.65 -18.44 5.78
C ARG A 156 7.31 -16.99 5.40
N GLY A 157 8.28 -16.07 5.40
CA GLY A 157 8.06 -14.67 5.00
C GLY A 157 7.97 -14.43 3.50
N LEU A 158 8.11 -15.49 2.68
CA LEU A 158 7.97 -15.52 1.22
C LEU A 158 6.82 -16.44 0.76
N ASP A 159 6.37 -17.34 1.64
CA ASP A 159 5.31 -18.32 1.42
C ASP A 159 3.93 -17.68 1.62
N HIS A 160 3.53 -16.90 0.62
CA HIS A 160 2.25 -16.18 0.59
C HIS A 160 1.24 -16.90 -0.30
N ASP A 161 -0.04 -16.62 -0.08
CA ASP A 161 -1.15 -17.12 -0.92
C ASP A 161 -1.17 -16.48 -2.33
N MET A 162 -0.16 -15.65 -2.63
CA MET A 162 0.08 -15.09 -3.96
C MET A 162 1.57 -15.07 -4.29
N CYS A 163 1.91 -15.40 -5.54
CA CYS A 163 3.23 -15.18 -6.10
C CYS A 163 3.20 -14.10 -7.19
N LEU A 164 4.37 -13.54 -7.54
CA LEU A 164 4.45 -12.50 -8.55
C LEU A 164 4.98 -13.07 -9.87
N ALA A 165 4.39 -12.67 -10.99
CA ALA A 165 4.78 -13.09 -12.32
C ALA A 165 5.07 -11.90 -13.23
N VAL A 166 6.10 -12.05 -14.06
CA VAL A 166 6.53 -11.04 -15.03
C VAL A 166 6.50 -11.62 -16.44
N ASN A 167 5.45 -11.27 -17.18
CA ASN A 167 5.28 -11.54 -18.60
C ASN A 167 5.71 -10.33 -19.46
N GLU A 168 5.60 -10.45 -20.79
CA GLU A 168 6.03 -9.40 -21.73
C GLU A 168 5.30 -8.07 -21.51
N ALA A 169 4.01 -8.10 -21.16
CA ALA A 169 3.21 -6.90 -20.92
C ALA A 169 3.70 -6.16 -19.66
N SER A 170 3.90 -6.87 -18.56
CA SER A 170 4.43 -6.30 -17.31
C SER A 170 5.87 -5.82 -17.46
N LEU A 171 6.75 -6.63 -18.09
CA LEU A 171 8.13 -6.24 -18.42
C LEU A 171 8.13 -4.93 -19.21
N GLY A 172 7.39 -4.88 -20.32
CA GLY A 172 7.26 -3.68 -21.13
C GLY A 172 6.67 -2.49 -20.38
N SER A 173 5.76 -2.71 -19.42
CA SER A 173 5.16 -1.64 -18.61
C SER A 173 6.20 -0.94 -17.72
N VAL A 174 7.10 -1.72 -17.13
CA VAL A 174 8.14 -1.24 -16.21
C VAL A 174 9.28 -0.59 -16.98
N LEU A 175 9.62 -1.12 -18.15
CA LEU A 175 10.73 -0.62 -18.97
C LEU A 175 10.41 0.65 -19.78
N LYS A 176 9.13 0.98 -19.98
CA LYS A 176 8.72 2.23 -20.66
C LYS A 176 9.26 3.45 -19.93
N ASP A 177 9.54 4.52 -20.67
CA ASP A 177 10.05 5.77 -20.10
C ASP A 177 9.03 6.42 -19.14
N THR A 178 9.52 6.95 -18.03
CA THR A 178 8.74 7.15 -16.79
C THR A 178 8.69 8.61 -16.34
N THR A 179 8.81 9.49 -17.32
CA THR A 179 8.83 10.94 -17.15
C THR A 179 7.48 11.50 -16.69
N SER A 180 6.38 10.76 -16.81
CA SER A 180 5.05 11.19 -16.35
C SER A 180 4.50 10.34 -15.19
N LEU A 181 3.67 10.95 -14.34
CA LEU A 181 2.97 10.28 -13.23
C LEU A 181 2.03 9.17 -13.73
N GLU A 182 1.32 9.42 -14.83
CA GLU A 182 0.47 8.41 -15.50
C GLU A 182 1.28 7.18 -15.92
N SER A 183 2.48 7.40 -16.48
CA SER A 183 3.39 6.31 -16.86
C SER A 183 3.89 5.49 -15.67
N ARG A 184 3.97 6.08 -14.47
CA ARG A 184 4.34 5.36 -13.24
C ARG A 184 3.19 4.51 -12.74
N ARG A 185 1.97 5.04 -12.77
CA ARG A 185 0.73 4.33 -12.40
C ARG A 185 0.44 3.12 -13.29
N THR A 186 1.02 3.09 -14.49
CA THR A 186 0.91 1.95 -15.41
C THR A 186 1.99 0.89 -15.24
N ARG A 187 2.92 1.01 -14.29
CA ARG A 187 3.94 -0.02 -14.04
C ARG A 187 3.36 -1.10 -13.15
N PHE A 188 3.29 -2.32 -13.65
CA PHE A 188 2.69 -3.42 -12.92
C PHE A 188 3.47 -4.71 -13.09
N VAL A 189 3.23 -5.62 -12.14
CA VAL A 189 3.47 -7.06 -12.27
C VAL A 189 2.15 -7.80 -12.06
N TYR A 190 2.13 -9.09 -12.34
CA TYR A 190 0.96 -9.91 -12.03
C TYR A 190 1.09 -10.49 -10.63
N ALA A 191 0.07 -10.32 -9.80
CA ALA A 191 -0.11 -11.10 -8.60
C ALA A 191 -0.97 -12.32 -8.98
N VAL A 192 -0.45 -13.51 -8.77
CA VAL A 192 -1.08 -14.79 -9.11
C VAL A 192 -1.46 -15.47 -7.81
N ASP A 193 -2.76 -15.67 -7.62
CA ASP A 193 -3.30 -16.45 -6.50
C ASP A 193 -2.80 -17.89 -6.63
N THR A 194 -2.14 -18.41 -5.59
CA THR A 194 -1.52 -19.74 -5.60
C THR A 194 -2.51 -20.86 -5.28
N GLU A 195 -3.60 -20.52 -4.59
CA GLU A 195 -4.63 -21.45 -4.12
C GLU A 195 -5.86 -21.49 -5.03
N TYR A 196 -5.95 -20.60 -6.03
CA TYR A 196 -7.07 -20.53 -6.97
C TYR A 196 -7.45 -21.88 -7.63
N GLU A 197 -8.68 -22.31 -7.39
CA GLU A 197 -9.33 -23.42 -8.09
C GLU A 197 -10.39 -22.91 -9.08
N THR A 198 -10.30 -23.30 -10.35
CA THR A 198 -11.16 -22.82 -11.48
C THR A 198 -12.66 -23.13 -11.33
N HIS A 199 -13.08 -23.76 -10.24
CA HIS A 199 -14.45 -24.19 -10.00
C HIS A 199 -15.17 -23.44 -8.88
N GLU A 200 -14.47 -22.57 -8.14
CA GLU A 200 -15.03 -21.94 -6.94
C GLU A 200 -15.74 -20.62 -7.26
N GLU A 201 -15.19 -19.77 -8.12
CA GLU A 201 -15.79 -18.48 -8.46
C GLU A 201 -15.66 -18.12 -9.96
N PRO A 202 -16.76 -17.94 -10.71
CA PRO A 202 -16.70 -17.62 -12.13
C PRO A 202 -16.22 -16.19 -12.43
N GLU A 203 -16.11 -15.33 -11.41
CA GLU A 203 -15.72 -13.92 -11.56
C GLU A 203 -14.25 -13.67 -11.21
N HIS A 204 -13.64 -14.49 -10.34
CA HIS A 204 -12.23 -14.40 -10.00
C HIS A 204 -11.38 -15.14 -11.04
N ARG A 205 -10.35 -14.48 -11.58
CA ARG A 205 -9.47 -15.07 -12.62
C ARG A 205 -8.26 -15.82 -12.04
N GLY A 206 -8.04 -15.73 -10.74
CA GLY A 206 -6.87 -16.28 -10.07
C GLY A 206 -5.59 -15.47 -10.30
N TYR A 207 -5.66 -14.28 -10.90
CA TYR A 207 -4.56 -13.32 -11.02
C TYR A 207 -5.05 -11.92 -11.38
N PHE A 208 -4.28 -10.90 -11.01
CA PHE A 208 -4.54 -9.51 -11.40
C PHE A 208 -3.26 -8.68 -11.50
N ARG A 209 -3.35 -7.48 -12.09
CA ARG A 209 -2.21 -6.55 -12.20
C ARG A 209 -2.06 -5.77 -10.91
N VAL A 210 -0.88 -5.78 -10.32
CA VAL A 210 -0.52 -4.98 -9.14
C VAL A 210 0.54 -3.95 -9.48
N SER A 211 0.32 -2.72 -9.02
CA SER A 211 1.27 -1.61 -9.11
C SER A 211 2.53 -1.95 -8.33
N MET A 212 3.68 -1.66 -8.93
CA MET A 212 4.97 -1.82 -8.25
C MET A 212 5.12 -0.90 -7.03
N ASP A 213 4.45 0.25 -7.04
CA ASP A 213 4.50 1.23 -5.95
C ASP A 213 3.59 0.83 -4.77
N ALA A 214 2.72 -0.17 -4.93
CA ALA A 214 1.81 -0.66 -3.88
C ALA A 214 2.29 -1.95 -3.21
N LEU A 215 3.45 -2.50 -3.62
CA LEU A 215 3.90 -3.82 -3.20
C LEU A 215 4.17 -3.90 -1.70
N LEU A 216 4.97 -3.00 -1.14
CA LEU A 216 5.34 -3.03 0.28
C LEU A 216 4.31 -2.33 1.16
N GLU A 217 3.72 -1.23 0.69
CA GLU A 217 2.82 -0.43 1.54
C GLU A 217 1.44 -1.05 1.66
N ASP A 218 0.94 -1.69 0.61
CA ASP A 218 -0.42 -2.22 0.57
C ASP A 218 -0.45 -3.74 0.42
N LEU A 219 0.18 -4.30 -0.62
CA LEU A 219 0.03 -5.74 -0.95
C LEU A 219 0.64 -6.63 0.14
N PHE A 220 1.91 -6.40 0.49
CA PHE A 220 2.65 -7.27 1.41
C PHE A 220 1.98 -7.38 2.79
N PRO A 221 1.52 -6.29 3.44
CA PRO A 221 0.75 -6.40 4.68
C PRO A 221 -0.49 -7.27 4.55
N ILE A 222 -1.22 -7.18 3.43
CA ILE A 222 -2.43 -7.97 3.18
C ILE A 222 -2.07 -9.45 3.06
N LEU A 223 -1.08 -9.78 2.23
CA LEU A 223 -0.60 -11.15 2.04
C LEU A 223 -0.13 -11.78 3.35
N LEU A 224 0.70 -11.04 4.08
CA LEU A 224 1.32 -11.55 5.29
C LEU A 224 0.29 -11.77 6.42
N THR A 225 -0.66 -10.85 6.58
CA THR A 225 -1.67 -10.94 7.65
C THR A 225 -2.93 -11.70 7.24
N ARG A 226 -3.03 -12.14 5.97
CA ARG A 226 -4.19 -12.82 5.36
C ARG A 226 -5.53 -12.13 5.69
N ARG A 227 -5.51 -10.79 5.72
CA ARG A 227 -6.69 -9.99 6.12
C ARG A 227 -7.77 -9.94 5.05
N GLN A 228 -7.38 -10.17 3.80
CA GLN A 228 -8.27 -10.17 2.64
C GLN A 228 -7.89 -11.33 1.74
N ALA A 229 -8.89 -11.91 1.10
CA ALA A 229 -8.69 -12.98 0.13
C ALA A 229 -8.28 -12.39 -1.23
N PRO A 230 -7.54 -13.12 -2.08
CA PRO A 230 -7.08 -12.63 -3.38
C PRO A 230 -8.20 -12.09 -4.29
N GLU A 231 -9.39 -12.69 -4.24
CA GLU A 231 -10.58 -12.26 -4.99
C GLU A 231 -11.11 -10.88 -4.56
N GLU A 232 -10.88 -10.48 -3.30
CA GLU A 232 -11.27 -9.15 -2.80
C GLU A 232 -10.32 -8.04 -3.26
N LEU A 233 -9.12 -8.40 -3.72
CA LEU A 233 -8.10 -7.48 -4.23
C LEU A 233 -8.21 -7.28 -5.74
N GLU A 234 -8.79 -8.24 -6.45
CA GLU A 234 -8.90 -8.17 -7.91
C GLU A 234 -9.79 -6.99 -8.36
N PRO A 235 -9.27 -6.07 -9.20
CA PRO A 235 -10.09 -5.02 -9.79
C PRO A 235 -11.18 -5.58 -10.70
N ALA A 236 -12.34 -4.92 -10.73
CA ALA A 236 -13.47 -5.32 -11.56
C ALA A 236 -13.15 -5.28 -13.07
N ASN A 237 -12.17 -4.46 -13.49
CA ASN A 237 -11.69 -4.39 -14.86
C ASN A 237 -10.32 -5.06 -15.01
N GLU A 238 -10.16 -5.97 -15.97
CA GLU A 238 -8.89 -6.65 -16.27
C GLU A 238 -7.73 -5.72 -16.59
N GLU A 239 -8.05 -4.59 -17.20
CA GLU A 239 -7.03 -3.64 -17.64
C GLU A 239 -6.53 -2.75 -16.51
N GLU A 240 -7.28 -2.70 -15.40
CA GLU A 240 -6.97 -1.88 -14.25
C GLU A 240 -5.82 -2.48 -13.45
N VAL A 241 -4.96 -1.59 -12.95
CA VAL A 241 -3.83 -1.95 -12.09
C VAL A 241 -4.26 -1.65 -10.66
N TRP A 242 -4.28 -2.68 -9.82
CA TRP A 242 -4.50 -2.52 -8.39
C TRP A 242 -3.35 -1.72 -7.79
N ALA A 243 -3.66 -0.58 -7.16
CA ALA A 243 -2.68 0.37 -6.66
C ALA A 243 -2.79 0.62 -5.15
N GLY A 244 -3.40 -0.32 -4.41
CA GLY A 244 -3.66 -0.16 -2.98
C GLY A 244 -4.81 0.80 -2.67
N TRP A 245 -4.98 1.13 -1.39
CA TRP A 245 -6.11 1.93 -0.91
C TRP A 245 -5.80 3.43 -0.81
N GLY A 246 -4.56 3.83 -1.13
CA GLY A 246 -4.06 5.20 -1.05
C GLY A 246 -3.91 5.95 -2.39
N ALA A 247 -4.34 5.36 -3.51
CA ALA A 247 -4.09 5.88 -4.87
C ALA A 247 -5.14 6.85 -5.43
#